data_AF-A0A0K8PXU5-F1
#
_entry.id   AF-A0A0K8PXU5-F1
#
_cell.length_a   1.000
_cell.length_b   1.000
_cell.length_c   1.000
_cell.angle_alpha   90.00
_cell.angle_beta   90.00
_cell.angle_gamma   90.00
#
_symmetry.space_group_name_H-M   'P 1'
#
loop_
_entity.id
_entity.type
_entity.pdbx_description
1 polymer ?
#
loop_
_entity_poly.entity_id
_entity_poly.type
_entity_poly.pdbx_seq_one_letter_code
_entity_poly.pdbx_strand_id
1 'polypeptide(L)'
;MYYSLKGPLTYLLDRKDRMSMAVGLEVRVPYCDHRLVEYAWNVPWDMKNADGRWKSLLRLAFSDVLPRETADRPKSGYPGAHDPASNAEVMRSVDKVLSAPSPPCTASSSPSVRRPSPSRGRRS
;
A
#
# COMPACT_ATOMS: atom_id res chain seq x y z
N MET A 1 4.95 -11.59 -15.29
CA MET A 1 5.90 -11.00 -14.32
C MET A 1 6.41 -9.62 -14.79
N TYR A 2 6.94 -9.53 -16.02
CA TYR A 2 7.40 -8.27 -16.64
C TYR A 2 6.47 -7.05 -16.48
N TYR A 3 5.19 -7.18 -16.81
CA TYR A 3 4.23 -6.07 -16.74
C TYR A 3 4.07 -5.51 -15.33
N SER A 4 4.13 -6.38 -14.31
CA SER A 4 4.03 -5.96 -12.91
C SER A 4 5.25 -5.15 -12.45
N LEU A 5 6.44 -5.44 -12.98
CA LEU A 5 7.68 -4.72 -12.66
C LEU A 5 7.71 -3.33 -13.29
N LYS A 6 7.21 -3.17 -14.52
CA LYS A 6 7.23 -1.87 -15.22
C LYS A 6 6.09 -0.92 -14.87
N GLY A 7 4.93 -1.44 -14.45
CA GLY A 7 3.75 -0.61 -14.17
C GLY A 7 3.51 -0.40 -12.67
N PRO A 8 2.73 -1.29 -12.04
CA PRO A 8 2.21 -1.08 -10.69
C PRO A 8 3.29 -1.01 -9.61
N LEU A 9 4.43 -1.70 -9.79
CA LEU A 9 5.50 -1.68 -8.80
C LEU A 9 6.13 -0.29 -8.66
N THR A 10 6.42 0.38 -9.77
CA THR A 10 7.02 1.72 -9.76
C THR A 10 6.15 2.72 -8.99
N TYR A 11 4.84 2.70 -9.25
CA TYR A 11 3.88 3.55 -8.55
C TYR A 11 3.83 3.26 -7.04
N LEU A 12 3.83 1.99 -6.65
CA LEU A 12 3.80 1.60 -5.23
C LEU A 12 5.07 2.00 -4.49
N LEU A 13 6.24 1.90 -5.14
CA LEU A 13 7.52 2.29 -4.57
C LEU A 13 7.62 3.81 -4.38
N ASP A 14 7.23 4.59 -5.40
CA ASP A 14 7.18 6.06 -5.31
C ASP A 14 6.25 6.53 -4.18
N ARG A 15 5.05 5.95 -4.11
CA ARG A 15 4.09 6.28 -3.04
C ARG A 15 4.64 5.91 -1.66
N LYS A 16 5.24 4.73 -1.51
CA LYS A 16 5.87 4.30 -0.25
C LYS A 16 6.95 5.30 0.16
N ASP A 17 7.83 5.69 -0.77
CA ASP A 17 8.94 6.59 -0.51
C ASP A 17 8.45 7.96 -0.02
N ARG A 18 7.54 8.58 -0.78
CA ARG A 18 6.94 9.88 -0.42
C ARG A 18 6.25 9.86 0.94
N MET A 19 5.47 8.82 1.24
CA MET A 19 4.79 8.70 2.53
C MET A 19 5.79 8.49 3.68
N SER A 20 6.85 7.72 3.46
CA SER A 20 7.85 7.42 4.47
C SER A 20 8.75 8.62 4.78
N MET A 21 9.15 9.35 3.74
CA MET A 21 9.94 10.60 3.86
C MET A 21 9.14 11.71 4.53
N ALA A 22 7.82 11.76 4.33
CA ALA A 22 6.95 12.74 4.98
C ALA A 22 6.96 12.67 6.52
N VAL A 23 7.35 11.52 7.09
CA VAL A 23 7.44 11.26 8.53
C VAL A 23 8.87 10.92 8.98
N GLY A 24 9.87 11.01 8.09
CA GLY A 24 11.27 10.72 8.39
C GLY A 24 11.59 9.25 8.69
N LEU A 25 10.77 8.31 8.23
CA LEU A 25 10.99 6.87 8.42
C LEU A 25 11.59 6.25 7.16
N GLU A 26 12.64 5.44 7.29
CA GLU A 26 13.18 4.65 6.18
C GLU A 26 12.44 3.30 6.13
N VAL A 27 11.61 3.10 5.11
CA VAL A 27 10.88 1.82 4.91
C VAL A 27 11.64 0.94 3.93
N ARG A 28 12.08 -0.23 4.39
CA ARG A 28 12.73 -1.26 3.56
C ARG A 28 11.70 -2.15 2.85
N VAL A 29 12.04 -2.62 1.65
CA VAL A 29 11.17 -3.46 0.80
C VAL A 29 11.91 -4.77 0.48
N PRO A 30 11.91 -5.77 1.39
CA PRO A 30 12.73 -6.98 1.25
C PRO A 30 12.36 -7.82 0.02
N TYR A 31 11.12 -7.74 -0.45
CA TYR A 31 10.67 -8.45 -1.65
C TYR A 31 11.16 -7.83 -2.97
N CYS A 32 11.72 -6.62 -2.93
CA CYS A 32 12.29 -5.95 -4.11
C CYS A 32 13.80 -6.17 -4.24
N ASP A 33 14.36 -7.18 -3.56
CA ASP A 33 15.77 -7.55 -3.73
C ASP A 33 15.99 -8.19 -5.12
N HIS A 34 17.01 -7.71 -5.83
CA HIS A 34 17.39 -8.22 -7.15
C HIS A 34 17.66 -9.73 -7.15
N ARG A 35 18.31 -10.27 -6.11
CA ARG A 35 18.64 -11.70 -6.00
C ARG A 35 17.39 -12.55 -5.92
N LEU A 36 16.40 -12.08 -5.15
CA LEU A 36 15.11 -12.76 -5.02
C LEU A 36 14.33 -12.70 -6.33
N VAL A 37 14.35 -11.56 -7.01
CA VAL A 37 13.68 -11.37 -8.31
C VAL A 37 14.29 -12.26 -9.39
N GLU A 38 15.62 -12.33 -9.47
CA GLU A 38 16.35 -13.20 -10.41
C GLU A 38 16.01 -14.67 -10.18
N TYR A 39 16.03 -15.11 -8.93
CA TYR A 39 15.63 -16.47 -8.58
C TYR A 39 14.18 -16.75 -8.99
N ALA A 40 13.26 -15.86 -8.58
CA ALA A 40 11.84 -16.00 -8.90
C ALA A 40 11.57 -15.90 -10.41
N TRP A 41 12.42 -15.23 -11.19
CA TRP A 41 12.29 -15.15 -12.64
C TRP A 41 12.46 -16.53 -13.29
N ASN A 42 13.45 -17.30 -12.84
CA ASN A 42 13.81 -18.61 -13.37
C ASN A 42 12.85 -19.74 -12.99
N VAL A 43 11.98 -19.54 -12.00
CA VAL A 43 11.03 -20.59 -11.57
C VAL A 43 9.96 -20.84 -12.63
N PRO A 44 9.64 -22.10 -12.98
CA PRO A 44 8.55 -22.46 -13.90
C PRO A 44 7.21 -21.86 -13.51
N TRP A 45 6.37 -21.56 -14.50
CA TRP A 45 5.06 -20.95 -14.26
C TRP A 45 4.11 -21.86 -13.47
N ASP A 46 4.16 -23.17 -13.72
CA ASP A 46 3.33 -24.15 -13.02
C ASP A 46 3.63 -24.18 -11.52
N MET A 47 4.89 -23.98 -11.12
CA MET A 47 5.27 -23.89 -9.71
C MET A 47 4.84 -22.56 -9.07
N LYS A 48 4.85 -21.47 -9.84
CA LYS A 48 4.40 -20.14 -9.36
C LYS A 48 2.91 -20.11 -9.00
N ASN A 49 2.11 -20.98 -9.63
CA ASN A 49 0.67 -21.10 -9.46
C ASN A 49 0.22 -22.55 -9.16
N ALA A 50 1.05 -23.36 -8.51
CA ALA A 50 0.83 -24.80 -8.27
C ALA A 50 -0.57 -25.17 -7.78
N ASP A 51 -1.18 -24.36 -6.90
CA ASP A 51 -2.50 -24.62 -6.32
C ASP A 51 -3.65 -23.85 -6.99
N GLY A 52 -3.42 -23.30 -8.19
CA GLY A 52 -4.37 -22.40 -8.88
C GLY A 52 -4.59 -21.07 -8.15
N ARG A 53 -3.80 -20.80 -7.11
CA ARG A 53 -3.90 -19.61 -6.26
C ARG A 53 -2.73 -18.67 -6.51
N TRP A 54 -3.02 -17.37 -6.45
CA TRP A 54 -2.00 -16.33 -6.50
C TRP A 54 -1.01 -16.49 -5.34
N LYS A 55 0.28 -16.41 -5.68
CA LYS A 55 1.39 -16.52 -4.72
C LYS A 55 1.49 -17.90 -4.04
N SER A 56 1.09 -18.99 -4.72
CA SER A 56 1.19 -20.35 -4.15
C SER A 56 2.63 -20.67 -3.74
N LEU A 57 3.62 -20.38 -4.58
CA LEU A 57 5.04 -20.59 -4.27
C LEU A 57 5.46 -19.91 -2.96
N LEU A 58 5.02 -18.67 -2.74
CA LEU A 58 5.32 -17.92 -1.52
C LEU A 58 4.58 -18.52 -0.30
N ARG A 59 3.33 -18.94 -0.47
CA ARG A 59 2.55 -19.57 0.62
C ARG A 59 3.16 -20.91 1.03
N LEU A 60 3.57 -21.72 0.07
CA LEU A 60 4.25 -23.00 0.31
C LEU A 60 5.61 -22.78 0.98
N ALA A 61 6.40 -21.79 0.54
CA ALA A 61 7.70 -21.50 1.15
C ALA A 61 7.63 -21.06 2.63
N PHE A 62 6.49 -20.52 3.07
CA PHE A 62 6.27 -20.05 4.43
C PHE A 62 5.22 -20.87 5.20
N SER A 63 4.82 -22.04 4.69
CA SER A 63 3.79 -22.89 5.31
C SER A 63 4.13 -23.31 6.73
N ASP A 64 5.42 -23.43 7.01
CA ASP A 64 5.93 -23.94 8.29
C ASP A 64 6.08 -22.81 9.34
N VAL A 65 6.02 -21.55 8.89
CA VAL A 65 6.21 -20.36 9.74
C VAL A 65 4.89 -19.63 10.00
N LEU A 66 3.98 -19.64 9.03
CA LEU A 66 2.71 -18.90 9.10
C LEU A 66 1.55 -19.80 9.54
N PRO A 67 0.68 -19.33 10.46
CA PRO A 67 -0.58 -20.02 10.75
C PRO A 67 -1.44 -20.20 9.50
N ARG A 68 -2.09 -21.36 9.36
CA ARG A 68 -2.94 -21.70 8.19
C ARG A 68 -3.98 -20.63 7.87
N GLU A 69 -4.59 -20.05 8.89
CA GLU A 69 -5.58 -18.97 8.74
C GLU A 69 -5.04 -17.75 7.96
N THR A 70 -3.78 -17.39 8.20
CA THR A 70 -3.13 -16.27 7.49
C THR A 70 -2.67 -16.71 6.10
N ALA A 71 -2.18 -17.94 5.98
CA ALA A 71 -1.70 -18.50 4.72
C ALA A 71 -2.83 -18.72 3.71
N ASP A 72 -4.04 -19.04 4.14
CA ASP A 72 -5.20 -19.27 3.27
C ASP A 72 -6.02 -18.01 2.97
N ARG A 73 -5.82 -16.93 3.72
CA ARG A 73 -6.56 -15.66 3.56
C ARG A 73 -6.58 -15.20 2.10
N PRO A 74 -7.75 -14.83 1.54
CA PRO A 74 -7.82 -14.27 0.20
C PRO A 74 -7.03 -12.95 0.11
N LYS A 75 -6.49 -12.66 -1.08
CA LYS A 75 -5.74 -11.42 -1.31
C LYS A 75 -6.65 -10.22 -1.10
N SER A 76 -6.55 -9.57 0.05
CA SER A 76 -7.07 -8.23 0.23
C SER A 76 -6.11 -7.26 -0.47
N GLY A 77 -6.64 -6.38 -1.33
CA GLY A 77 -5.86 -5.25 -1.84
C GLY A 77 -5.25 -4.44 -0.70
N TYR A 78 -4.15 -3.74 -0.97
CA TYR A 78 -3.58 -2.80 0.00
C TYR A 78 -4.69 -1.86 0.46
N PRO A 79 -4.95 -1.72 1.77
CA PRO A 79 -6.08 -0.96 2.24
C PRO A 79 -5.87 0.50 1.84
N GLY A 80 -6.62 0.96 0.85
CA GLY A 80 -7.13 2.33 0.96
C GLY A 80 -7.94 2.33 2.25
N ALA A 81 -7.68 3.25 3.16
CA ALA A 81 -8.56 3.47 4.30
C ALA A 81 -9.93 3.90 3.74
N HIS A 82 -10.75 2.92 3.33
CA HIS A 82 -12.11 3.10 2.88
C HIS A 82 -12.99 3.10 4.11
N ASP A 83 -12.75 4.04 5.02
CA ASP A 83 -13.79 4.47 5.92
C ASP A 83 -14.77 5.32 5.08
N PRO A 84 -16.05 4.90 4.93
CA PRO A 84 -17.02 5.66 4.15
C PRO A 84 -17.15 7.10 4.64
N ALA A 85 -16.96 7.35 5.95
CA ALA A 85 -17.02 8.69 6.51
C ALA A 85 -15.84 9.56 6.07
N SER A 86 -14.63 9.00 6.03
CA SER A 86 -13.44 9.66 5.49
C SER A 86 -13.63 10.06 4.02
N ASN A 87 -14.19 9.18 3.19
CA ASN A 87 -14.49 9.50 1.78
C ASN A 87 -15.54 10.61 1.65
N ALA A 88 -16.60 10.57 2.46
CA ALA A 88 -17.64 11.60 2.44
C ALA A 88 -17.11 12.98 2.90
N GLU A 89 -16.17 13.02 3.85
CA GLU A 89 -15.50 14.26 4.27
C GLU A 89 -14.61 14.85 3.15
N VAL A 90 -13.86 13.98 2.46
CA VAL A 90 -13.03 14.40 1.32
C VAL A 90 -13.91 14.99 0.21
N MET A 91 -15.01 14.31 -0.16
CA MET A 91 -15.90 14.80 -1.20
C MET A 91 -16.57 16.12 -0.82
N ARG A 92 -17.03 16.28 0.43
CA ARG A 92 -17.54 17.55 0.95
C ARG A 92 -16.50 18.69 0.86
N SER A 93 -15.24 18.37 1.16
CA SER A 93 -14.15 19.35 1.06
C SER A 93 -13.89 19.77 -0.40
N VAL A 94 -13.98 18.83 -1.34
CA VAL A 94 -13.84 19.11 -2.79
C VAL A 94 -15.00 19.98 -3.29
N ASP A 95 -16.24 19.63 -2.96
CA ASP A 95 -17.43 20.39 -3.36
C ASP A 95 -17.38 21.84 -2.88
N LYS A 96 -16.88 22.05 -1.66
CA LYS A 96 -16.67 23.40 -1.09
C LYS A 96 -15.65 24.22 -1.87
N VAL A 97 -14.59 23.60 -2.41
CA VAL A 97 -13.57 24.28 -3.21
C VAL A 97 -14.11 24.60 -4.62
N LEU A 98 -14.86 23.69 -5.22
CA LEU A 98 -15.43 23.85 -6.57
C LEU A 98 -16.57 24.88 -6.63
N SER A 99 -17.31 25.05 -5.53
CA SER A 99 -18.40 26.02 -5.42
C SER A 99 -17.93 27.46 -5.13
N ALA A 100 -16.63 27.68 -4.89
CA ALA A 100 -16.09 29.01 -4.67
C ALA A 100 -15.90 29.78 -6.00
N PRO A 101 -16.35 31.04 -6.11
CA PRO A 101 -16.32 31.81 -7.37
C PRO A 101 -14.93 32.36 -7.76
N SER A 102 -13.87 32.12 -6.97
CA SER A 102 -12.51 32.57 -7.25
C SER A 102 -11.66 31.46 -7.88
N PRO A 103 -10.67 31.78 -8.75
CA PRO A 103 -9.81 30.76 -9.35
C PRO A 103 -9.09 29.94 -8.26
N PRO A 104 -8.98 28.61 -8.40
CA PRO A 104 -8.61 27.68 -7.31
C PRO A 104 -7.13 27.74 -6.86
N CYS A 105 -6.39 28.80 -7.17
CA CYS A 105 -4.92 28.81 -7.07
C CYS A 105 -4.32 29.44 -5.80
N THR A 106 -5.08 29.72 -4.73
CA THR A 106 -4.47 30.41 -3.55
C THR A 106 -4.68 29.77 -2.18
N ALA A 107 -5.35 28.62 -2.04
CA ALA A 107 -5.80 28.13 -0.73
C ALA A 107 -5.34 26.71 -0.31
N SER A 108 -4.07 26.34 -0.51
CA SER A 108 -3.55 25.06 0.03
C SER A 108 -2.31 25.17 0.92
N SER A 109 -2.03 26.35 1.48
CA SER A 109 -1.10 26.51 2.62
C SER A 109 -1.86 26.60 3.95
N SER A 110 -2.80 25.70 4.21
CA SER A 110 -3.40 25.54 5.55
C SER A 110 -2.70 24.41 6.31
N PRO A 111 -1.96 24.67 7.42
CA PRO A 111 -1.15 23.66 8.11
C PRO A 111 -1.94 22.59 8.87
N SER A 112 -3.28 22.68 8.91
CA SER A 112 -4.11 21.96 9.88
C SER A 112 -4.35 20.48 9.57
N VAL A 113 -4.19 20.03 8.33
CA VAL A 113 -4.48 18.64 7.93
C VAL A 113 -3.29 17.68 8.14
N ARG A 114 -2.10 18.20 8.48
CA ARG A 114 -0.85 17.40 8.56
C ARG A 114 -0.49 16.87 9.94
N ARG A 115 -1.45 16.70 10.87
CA ARG A 115 -1.20 16.05 12.16
C ARG A 115 -1.99 14.75 12.29
N PRO A 116 -1.34 13.57 12.28
CA PRO A 116 -1.98 12.38 12.82
C PRO A 116 -2.28 12.62 14.31
N SER A 117 -3.51 12.33 14.71
CA SER A 117 -3.98 12.44 16.10
C SER A 117 -3.01 11.73 17.06
N PRO A 118 -2.59 12.35 18.17
CA PRO A 118 -1.77 11.65 19.15
C PRO A 118 -2.61 10.52 19.75
N SER A 119 -2.10 9.30 19.68
CA SER A 119 -2.65 8.16 20.40
C SER A 119 -2.71 8.51 21.88
N ARG A 120 -3.93 8.52 22.44
CA ARG A 120 -4.15 8.62 23.89
C ARG A 120 -3.36 7.51 24.57
N GLY A 121 -2.32 7.90 25.32
CA GLY A 121 -1.62 7.01 26.22
C GLY A 121 -2.60 6.43 27.24
N ARG A 122 -2.84 5.11 27.15
CA ARG A 122 -3.22 4.32 28.33
C ARG A 122 -1.97 4.25 29.22
N ARG A 123 -1.99 4.95 30.34
CA ARG A 123 -1.18 4.58 31.51
C ARG A 123 -2.10 3.96 32.55
N SER A 124 -1.58 2.87 33.10
CA SER A 124 -1.84 2.27 34.41
C SER A 124 -2.26 3.25 35.49
#